data_AF-A0A935KKM7-F1
#
_entry.id   AF-A0A935KKM7-F1
#
_cell.length_a   1.000
_cell.length_b   1.000
_cell.length_c   1.000
_cell.angle_alpha   90.00
_cell.angle_beta   90.00
_cell.angle_gamma   90.00
#
_symmetry.space_group_name_H-M   'P 1'
#
loop_
_entity.id
_entity.type
_entity.pdbx_description
1 polymer ?
#
loop_
_entity_poly.entity_id
_entity_poly.type
_entity_poly.pdbx_seq_one_letter_code
_entity_poly.pdbx_strand_id
1 'polypeptide(L)'
;MAKKQIINYQEKWKEQKVGIDKLVLDSRNVRLGGEYNDEKEIVNDLFANEEAMEILKNIYENGYFPDEPPVVVRENGKIVVLEGNRRVVSLKSMLNPSIAPLKFSTRIKQMMKEKSPIRTIIVHVAPSRDEAMEYLAAKHTKTTRKPWSALRRAYFYYAQKENGQSIPDLIKRYKGVDIPGYIKMHEMHNVALSLKNISDDIRKKVENKSKFNISTLERFYNDKYVQEKLGIDFNKYTGEAKIPKSSDFDKVYSRVVSDIASGIATSRKELMKEVHRKKYINSVVQEELEGQDINKTGKKSASSFKPSKLHSNIPKWLIAKSIENTLEAPGVGRVLWELQNIDYIKFPNATADLLRTFLEISLKKYLQEIRGLPAPSRQGGYIYLGAVLAKMKAILNSISNHGLVQVISEIEKNKWYLDSINHNPDVFAVGDRVKDAWDQVQPLVKYIFEDYKVRNQTA
;
A
#
# COMPACT_ATOMS: atom_id res chain seq x y z
N MET A 1 31.95 -18.30 -23.88
CA MET A 1 31.93 -18.68 -22.45
C MET A 1 31.04 -19.91 -22.30
N ALA A 2 31.51 -20.96 -21.61
CA ALA A 2 30.68 -22.12 -21.31
C ALA A 2 29.50 -21.71 -20.41
N LYS A 3 28.29 -22.17 -20.73
CA LYS A 3 27.11 -21.93 -19.89
C LYS A 3 27.31 -22.67 -18.56
N LYS A 4 27.21 -21.95 -17.44
CA LYS A 4 27.21 -22.58 -16.11
C LYS A 4 25.94 -23.41 -15.96
N GLN A 5 26.07 -24.67 -15.60
CA GLN A 5 24.94 -25.56 -15.36
C GLN A 5 24.27 -25.21 -14.02
N ILE A 6 22.94 -25.17 -14.01
CA ILE A 6 22.17 -25.03 -12.76
C ILE A 6 22.24 -26.35 -12.01
N ILE A 7 22.65 -26.31 -10.73
CA ILE A 7 22.75 -27.52 -9.90
C ILE A 7 21.35 -27.89 -9.40
N ASN A 8 20.90 -29.12 -9.71
CA ASN A 8 19.74 -29.73 -9.08
C ASN A 8 20.17 -30.53 -7.85
N TYR A 9 20.05 -29.94 -6.66
CA TYR A 9 20.40 -30.61 -5.41
C TYR A 9 19.47 -31.78 -5.06
N GLN A 10 18.23 -31.82 -5.60
CA GLN A 10 17.30 -32.93 -5.34
C GLN A 10 17.72 -34.23 -6.03
N GLU A 11 18.38 -34.14 -7.19
CA GLU A 11 18.96 -35.32 -7.86
C GLU A 11 20.25 -35.80 -7.19
N LYS A 12 21.01 -34.86 -6.61
CA LYS A 12 22.28 -35.17 -5.95
C LYS A 12 22.10 -35.72 -4.53
N TRP A 13 21.11 -35.24 -3.78
CA TRP A 13 20.96 -35.54 -2.36
C TRP A 13 19.78 -36.47 -2.12
N LYS A 14 20.06 -37.68 -1.66
CA LYS A 14 19.02 -38.71 -1.43
C LYS A 14 18.15 -38.35 -0.23
N GLU A 15 16.84 -38.49 -0.39
CA GLU A 15 15.92 -38.46 0.74
C GLU A 15 15.99 -39.77 1.53
N GLN A 16 15.98 -39.66 2.85
CA GLN A 16 15.95 -40.81 3.75
C GLN A 16 15.01 -40.56 4.91
N LYS A 17 14.20 -41.56 5.27
CA LYS A 17 13.42 -41.56 6.51
C LYS A 17 14.31 -41.99 7.67
N VAL A 18 14.45 -41.15 8.68
CA VAL A 18 15.36 -41.35 9.82
C VAL A 18 14.63 -41.16 11.14
N GLY A 19 14.97 -41.96 12.15
CA GLY A 19 14.50 -41.78 13.53
C GLY A 19 15.15 -40.57 14.18
N ILE A 20 14.38 -39.75 14.88
CA ILE A 20 14.88 -38.50 15.49
C ILE A 20 15.97 -38.77 16.54
N ASP A 21 15.88 -39.90 17.23
CA ASP A 21 16.88 -40.41 18.17
C ASP A 21 18.24 -40.72 17.52
N LYS A 22 18.25 -41.01 16.22
CA LYS A 22 19.48 -41.31 15.44
C LYS A 22 20.17 -40.08 14.86
N LEU A 23 19.51 -38.93 14.88
CA LEU A 23 20.09 -37.67 14.40
C LEU A 23 20.99 -37.09 15.49
N VAL A 24 22.15 -36.57 15.11
CA VAL A 24 23.11 -35.92 16.03
C VAL A 24 23.18 -34.44 15.67
N LEU A 25 23.08 -33.57 16.66
CA LEU A 25 23.24 -32.13 16.43
C LEU A 25 24.68 -31.82 16.02
N ASP A 26 24.85 -30.90 15.07
CA ASP A 26 26.18 -30.55 14.59
C ASP A 26 26.94 -29.68 15.61
N SER A 27 28.05 -30.19 16.14
CA SER A 27 28.94 -29.47 17.07
C SER A 27 29.71 -28.33 16.42
N ARG A 28 29.79 -28.32 15.09
CA ARG A 28 30.42 -27.27 14.27
C ARG A 28 29.39 -26.35 13.61
N ASN A 29 28.18 -26.28 14.18
CA ASN A 29 27.11 -25.45 13.63
C ASN A 29 27.51 -23.97 13.69
N VAL A 30 27.75 -23.37 12.51
CA VAL A 30 28.23 -21.99 12.33
C VAL A 30 27.33 -20.92 12.99
N ARG A 31 26.06 -21.23 13.30
CA ARG A 31 25.18 -20.32 14.06
C ARG A 31 25.57 -20.20 15.53
N LEU A 32 26.22 -21.21 16.07
CA LEU A 32 26.63 -21.29 17.46
C LEU A 32 28.09 -20.81 17.48
N GLY A 33 28.40 -19.80 18.30
CA GLY A 33 29.66 -19.03 18.23
C GLY A 33 30.95 -19.76 18.63
N GLY A 34 31.02 -21.08 18.51
CA GLY A 34 32.18 -21.91 18.84
C GLY A 34 31.97 -23.39 18.50
N GLU A 35 33.03 -24.20 18.63
CA GLU A 35 32.92 -25.66 18.60
C GLU A 35 32.50 -26.16 19.98
N TYR A 36 31.41 -26.92 20.03
CA TYR A 36 30.90 -27.49 21.28
C TYR A 36 31.36 -28.92 21.44
N ASN A 37 31.82 -29.27 22.64
CA ASN A 37 32.28 -30.62 22.96
C ASN A 37 31.13 -31.54 23.41
N ASP A 38 30.01 -30.96 23.85
CA ASP A 38 28.84 -31.68 24.36
C ASP A 38 27.55 -31.27 23.64
N GLU A 39 26.73 -32.25 23.26
CA GLU A 39 25.40 -32.04 22.67
C GLU A 39 24.49 -31.24 23.62
N LYS A 40 24.67 -31.36 24.94
CA LYS A 40 23.90 -30.59 25.94
C LYS A 40 24.13 -29.09 25.83
N GLU A 41 25.35 -28.66 25.53
CA GLU A 41 25.67 -27.25 25.36
C GLU A 41 25.01 -26.68 24.10
N ILE A 42 25.03 -27.45 23.01
CA ILE A 42 24.34 -27.13 21.76
C ILE A 42 22.83 -26.96 22.00
N VAL A 43 22.23 -27.90 22.74
CA VAL A 43 20.80 -27.81 23.08
C VAL A 43 20.51 -26.55 23.89
N ASN A 44 21.31 -26.25 24.91
CA ASN A 44 21.12 -25.06 25.73
C ASN A 44 21.20 -23.78 24.91
N ASP A 45 22.19 -23.68 24.03
CA ASP A 45 22.37 -22.52 23.16
C ASP A 45 21.19 -22.36 22.18
N LEU A 46 20.76 -23.45 21.54
CA LEU A 46 19.63 -23.42 20.60
C LEU A 46 18.32 -22.96 21.25
N PHE A 47 18.10 -23.31 22.52
CA PHE A 47 16.94 -22.86 23.28
C PHE A 47 17.07 -21.42 23.80
N ALA A 48 18.28 -20.99 24.17
CA ALA A 48 18.52 -19.67 24.73
C ALA A 48 18.58 -18.58 23.65
N ASN A 49 19.26 -18.86 22.54
CA ASN A 49 19.70 -17.85 21.57
C ASN A 49 19.05 -17.98 20.19
N GLU A 50 18.44 -19.13 19.89
CA GLU A 50 17.95 -19.46 18.54
C GLU A 50 16.45 -19.81 18.50
N GLU A 51 15.71 -19.49 19.56
CA GLU A 51 14.25 -19.62 19.65
C GLU A 51 13.70 -21.05 19.40
N ALA A 52 14.45 -22.10 19.75
CA ALA A 52 14.00 -23.49 19.55
C ALA A 52 12.67 -23.82 20.25
N MET A 53 12.33 -23.12 21.34
CA MET A 53 11.03 -23.27 22.00
C MET A 53 9.87 -22.74 21.14
N GLU A 54 10.06 -21.69 20.34
CA GLU A 54 9.01 -21.17 19.44
C GLU A 54 8.76 -22.14 18.28
N ILE A 55 9.81 -22.76 17.73
CA ILE A 55 9.66 -23.83 16.74
C ILE A 55 8.89 -25.02 17.34
N LEU A 56 9.20 -25.40 18.58
CA LEU A 56 8.51 -26.49 19.28
C LEU A 56 7.01 -26.17 19.43
N LYS A 57 6.65 -24.98 19.89
CA LYS A 57 5.25 -24.55 19.98
C LYS A 57 4.56 -24.57 18.62
N ASN A 58 5.23 -24.08 17.57
CA ASN A 58 4.68 -24.08 16.23
C ASN A 58 4.40 -25.51 15.72
N ILE A 59 5.33 -26.45 15.92
CA ILE A 59 5.14 -27.86 15.57
C ILE A 59 3.99 -28.46 16.40
N TYR A 60 3.91 -28.13 17.70
CA TYR A 60 2.84 -28.61 18.56
C TYR A 60 1.48 -28.13 18.07
N GLU A 61 1.36 -26.88 17.64
CA GLU A 61 0.09 -26.27 17.22
C GLU A 61 -0.31 -26.66 15.79
N ASN A 62 0.63 -26.58 14.85
CA ASN A 62 0.37 -26.65 13.41
C ASN A 62 0.86 -27.96 12.75
N GLY A 63 1.58 -28.79 13.49
CA GLY A 63 2.24 -29.99 12.97
C GLY A 63 3.63 -29.70 12.38
N TYR A 64 4.32 -30.78 12.01
CA TYR A 64 5.61 -30.69 11.35
C TYR A 64 5.41 -30.61 9.84
N PHE A 65 5.76 -29.48 9.25
CA PHE A 65 5.55 -29.27 7.83
C PHE A 65 6.53 -30.07 6.95
N PRO A 66 6.09 -30.53 5.77
CA PRO A 66 6.94 -31.32 4.87
C PRO A 66 7.97 -30.48 4.11
N ASP A 67 7.84 -29.15 4.11
CA ASP A 67 8.76 -28.27 3.40
C ASP A 67 10.13 -28.16 4.08
N GLU A 68 11.17 -28.13 3.24
CA GLU A 68 12.58 -28.03 3.64
C GLU A 68 13.03 -29.08 4.66
N PRO A 69 13.03 -30.37 4.32
CA PRO A 69 13.54 -31.40 5.24
C PRO A 69 14.99 -31.06 5.69
N PRO A 70 15.37 -31.42 6.93
CA PRO A 70 16.72 -31.18 7.43
C PRO A 70 17.78 -31.76 6.49
N VAL A 71 18.90 -31.06 6.36
CA VAL A 71 20.07 -31.54 5.60
C VAL A 71 21.01 -32.21 6.59
N VAL A 72 21.42 -33.43 6.27
CA VAL A 72 22.31 -34.24 7.10
C VAL A 72 23.50 -34.74 6.30
N VAL A 73 24.57 -35.12 7.00
CA VAL A 73 25.71 -35.82 6.42
C VAL A 73 26.02 -37.07 7.26
N ARG A 74 26.61 -38.09 6.64
CA ARG A 74 27.12 -39.26 7.35
C ARG A 74 28.59 -39.04 7.68
N GLU A 75 28.91 -38.83 8.96
CA GLU A 75 30.28 -38.64 9.46
C GLU A 75 30.51 -39.65 10.60
N ASN A 76 31.59 -40.43 10.53
CA ASN A 76 31.99 -41.39 11.59
C ASN A 76 30.85 -42.33 12.05
N GLY A 77 30.05 -42.83 11.09
CA GLY A 77 28.90 -43.70 11.35
C GLY A 77 27.66 -43.00 11.94
N LYS A 78 27.71 -41.69 12.21
CA LYS A 78 26.62 -40.87 12.75
C LYS A 78 25.93 -40.09 11.63
N ILE A 79 24.66 -39.74 11.84
CA ILE A 79 23.87 -38.88 10.94
C ILE A 79 23.82 -37.48 11.55
N VAL A 80 24.71 -36.60 11.09
CA VAL A 80 24.93 -35.26 11.66
C VAL A 80 24.06 -34.24 10.94
N VAL A 81 23.37 -33.38 11.69
CA VAL A 81 22.41 -32.39 11.16
C VAL A 81 23.11 -31.07 10.81
N LEU A 82 23.37 -30.85 9.53
CA LEU A 82 24.02 -29.62 9.05
C LEU A 82 23.03 -28.44 8.95
N GLU A 83 21.75 -28.72 8.68
CA GLU A 83 20.69 -27.70 8.62
C GLU A 83 19.39 -28.19 9.24
N GLY A 84 18.73 -27.29 9.97
CA GLY A 84 17.53 -27.63 10.72
C GLY A 84 17.80 -28.07 12.16
N ASN A 85 18.98 -27.76 12.71
CA ASN A 85 19.33 -28.04 14.12
C ASN A 85 18.22 -27.59 15.10
N ARG A 86 17.67 -26.39 14.92
CA ARG A 86 16.56 -25.88 15.74
C ARG A 86 15.31 -26.78 15.68
N ARG A 87 14.98 -27.31 14.50
CA ARG A 87 13.83 -28.22 14.32
C ARG A 87 14.09 -29.59 14.92
N VAL A 88 15.28 -30.14 14.69
CA VAL A 88 15.66 -31.45 15.24
C VAL A 88 15.71 -31.40 16.76
N VAL A 89 16.27 -30.33 17.36
CA VAL A 89 16.29 -30.21 18.82
C VAL A 89 14.89 -30.06 19.40
N SER A 90 13.98 -29.30 18.76
CA SER A 90 12.57 -29.23 19.18
C SER A 90 11.91 -30.62 19.17
N LEU A 91 12.13 -31.41 18.11
CA LEU A 91 11.59 -32.78 18.00
C LEU A 91 12.21 -33.74 19.02
N LYS A 92 13.53 -33.66 19.25
CA LYS A 92 14.22 -34.42 20.31
C LYS A 92 13.65 -34.09 21.68
N SER A 93 13.41 -32.81 21.98
CA SER A 93 12.81 -32.38 23.25
C SER A 93 11.34 -32.78 23.39
N MET A 94 10.58 -32.91 22.30
CA MET A 94 9.23 -33.49 22.35
C MET A 94 9.25 -34.99 22.66
N LEU A 95 10.25 -35.73 22.16
CA LEU A 95 10.44 -37.15 22.46
C LEU A 95 10.92 -37.39 23.90
N ASN A 96 11.87 -36.57 24.33
CA ASN A 96 12.40 -36.60 25.69
C ASN A 96 12.56 -35.17 26.25
N PRO A 97 11.57 -34.69 27.03
CA PRO A 97 11.60 -33.33 27.59
C PRO A 97 12.79 -33.02 28.48
N SER A 98 13.48 -34.04 29.02
CA SER A 98 14.66 -33.85 29.89
C SER A 98 15.91 -33.37 29.17
N ILE A 99 15.94 -33.49 27.84
CA ILE A 99 17.05 -32.98 27.02
C ILE A 99 17.03 -31.44 26.97
N ALA A 100 15.84 -30.82 27.02
CA ALA A 100 15.73 -29.37 27.02
C ALA A 100 16.24 -28.75 28.34
N PRO A 101 16.67 -27.48 28.34
CA PRO A 101 17.06 -26.78 29.57
C PRO A 101 15.95 -26.85 30.63
N LEU A 102 16.31 -26.89 31.91
CA LEU A 102 15.37 -27.03 33.04
C LEU A 102 14.23 -26.00 32.99
N LYS A 103 14.54 -24.78 32.54
CA LYS A 103 13.58 -23.69 32.33
C LYS A 103 12.41 -24.07 31.39
N PHE A 104 12.64 -24.95 30.43
CA PHE A 104 11.66 -25.35 29.40
C PHE A 104 11.13 -26.78 29.57
N SER A 105 11.92 -27.68 30.16
CA SER A 105 11.60 -29.11 30.25
C SER A 105 10.24 -29.42 30.88
N THR A 106 9.90 -28.77 32.00
CA THR A 106 8.60 -28.93 32.68
C THR A 106 7.43 -28.52 31.79
N ARG A 107 7.57 -27.39 31.06
CA ARG A 107 6.55 -26.90 30.14
C ARG A 107 6.36 -27.87 28.97
N ILE A 108 7.45 -28.36 28.38
CA ILE A 108 7.39 -29.33 27.29
C ILE A 108 6.73 -30.63 27.76
N LYS A 109 7.12 -31.13 28.94
CA LYS A 109 6.50 -32.32 29.55
C LYS A 109 4.99 -32.14 29.71
N GLN A 110 4.53 -30.97 30.12
CA GLN A 110 3.09 -30.68 30.23
C GLN A 110 2.40 -30.64 28.87
N MET A 111 3.00 -29.99 27.87
CA MET A 111 2.44 -29.92 26.50
C MET A 111 2.27 -31.31 25.88
N MET A 112 3.25 -32.19 26.07
CA MET A 112 3.28 -33.53 25.50
C MET A 112 2.36 -34.55 26.21
N LYS A 113 1.61 -34.15 27.25
CA LYS A 113 0.59 -35.03 27.86
C LYS A 113 -0.57 -35.34 26.91
N GLU A 114 -0.91 -34.40 26.03
CA GLU A 114 -2.10 -34.48 25.16
C GLU A 114 -1.77 -34.92 23.73
N LYS A 115 -0.49 -34.99 23.35
CA LYS A 115 -0.05 -35.27 21.98
C LYS A 115 1.10 -36.26 21.93
N SER A 116 1.10 -37.12 20.92
CA SER A 116 2.19 -38.05 20.66
C SER A 116 3.34 -37.35 19.92
N PRO A 117 4.61 -37.61 20.28
CA PRO A 117 5.76 -37.05 19.59
C PRO A 117 5.98 -37.70 18.22
N ILE A 118 6.58 -36.94 17.29
CA ILE A 118 7.01 -37.45 15.99
C ILE A 118 8.31 -38.23 16.18
N ARG A 119 8.31 -39.50 15.74
CA ARG A 119 9.46 -40.40 15.91
C ARG A 119 10.41 -40.44 14.72
N THR A 120 9.92 -40.15 13.52
CA THR A 120 10.70 -40.23 12.27
C THR A 120 10.38 -39.07 11.35
N ILE A 121 11.37 -38.55 10.64
CA ILE A 121 11.21 -37.51 9.61
C ILE A 121 11.99 -37.89 8.34
N ILE A 122 11.67 -37.21 7.24
CA ILE A 122 12.48 -37.24 6.01
C ILE A 122 13.62 -36.23 6.17
N VAL A 123 14.83 -36.62 5.75
CA VAL A 123 16.02 -35.76 5.68
C VAL A 123 16.67 -35.89 4.30
N HIS A 124 17.39 -34.86 3.84
CA HIS A 124 18.27 -34.95 2.68
C HIS A 124 19.69 -35.30 3.13
N VAL A 125 20.25 -36.37 2.59
CA VAL A 125 21.62 -36.78 2.87
C VAL A 125 22.56 -36.16 1.84
N ALA A 126 23.37 -35.20 2.30
CA ALA A 126 24.44 -34.60 1.51
C ALA A 126 25.60 -35.60 1.32
N PRO A 127 26.27 -35.63 0.15
CA PRO A 127 27.42 -36.49 -0.11
C PRO A 127 28.61 -36.21 0.82
N SER A 128 28.85 -34.93 1.12
CA SER A 128 29.89 -34.46 2.03
C SER A 128 29.46 -33.16 2.71
N ARG A 129 30.14 -32.81 3.81
CA ARG A 129 29.92 -31.53 4.48
C ARG A 129 30.25 -30.35 3.57
N ASP A 130 31.38 -30.41 2.86
CA ASP A 130 31.83 -29.33 1.98
C ASP A 130 30.81 -29.02 0.88
N GLU A 131 30.24 -30.06 0.25
CA GLU A 131 29.16 -29.88 -0.73
C GLU A 131 27.89 -29.27 -0.12
N ALA A 132 27.60 -29.57 1.16
CA ALA A 132 26.49 -28.95 1.85
C ALA A 132 26.76 -27.48 2.16
N MET A 133 27.99 -27.09 2.51
CA MET A 133 28.32 -25.73 2.94
C MET A 133 27.97 -24.66 1.88
N GLU A 134 28.20 -24.92 0.59
CA GLU A 134 27.80 -23.99 -0.48
C GLU A 134 26.29 -23.75 -0.51
N TYR A 135 25.50 -24.83 -0.42
CA TYR A 135 24.04 -24.76 -0.35
C TYR A 135 23.57 -24.00 0.91
N LEU A 136 24.18 -24.28 2.06
CA LEU A 136 23.83 -23.65 3.32
C LEU A 136 24.13 -22.16 3.33
N ALA A 137 25.30 -21.76 2.82
CA ALA A 137 25.65 -20.36 2.67
C ALA A 137 24.64 -19.62 1.78
N ALA A 138 24.26 -20.20 0.64
CA ALA A 138 23.24 -19.61 -0.25
C ALA A 138 21.87 -19.51 0.41
N LYS A 139 21.48 -20.51 1.20
CA LYS A 139 20.19 -20.57 1.91
C LYS A 139 20.10 -19.53 3.04
N HIS A 140 21.19 -19.32 3.78
CA HIS A 140 21.21 -18.41 4.94
C HIS A 140 21.49 -16.95 4.59
N THR A 141 22.05 -16.67 3.41
CA THR A 141 22.32 -15.30 2.94
C THR A 141 21.19 -14.70 2.10
N LYS A 142 20.23 -15.51 1.63
CA LYS A 142 19.12 -15.05 0.79
C LYS A 142 17.77 -15.40 1.41
N THR A 143 16.92 -14.40 1.60
CA THR A 143 15.53 -14.61 1.99
C THR A 143 14.73 -15.14 0.80
N THR A 144 14.52 -16.45 0.74
CA THR A 144 13.74 -17.11 -0.33
C THR A 144 12.23 -17.12 -0.05
N ARG A 145 11.82 -17.02 1.23
CA ARG A 145 10.42 -16.99 1.65
C ARG A 145 9.95 -15.55 1.86
N LYS A 146 8.92 -15.13 1.14
CA LYS A 146 8.26 -13.84 1.36
C LYS A 146 6.94 -14.06 2.12
N PRO A 147 6.82 -13.61 3.39
CA PRO A 147 5.58 -13.77 4.13
C PRO A 147 4.45 -13.02 3.43
N TRP A 148 3.23 -13.57 3.50
CA TRP A 148 2.06 -12.87 2.99
C TRP A 148 1.81 -11.59 3.80
N SER A 149 1.50 -10.50 3.08
CA SER A 149 1.00 -9.28 3.70
C SER A 149 -0.28 -9.54 4.49
N ALA A 150 -0.60 -8.69 5.47
CA ALA A 150 -1.84 -8.81 6.24
C ALA A 150 -3.08 -8.89 5.33
N LEU A 151 -3.12 -8.05 4.29
CA LEU A 151 -4.21 -8.06 3.31
C LEU A 151 -4.29 -9.38 2.55
N ARG A 152 -3.15 -9.98 2.14
CA ARG A 152 -3.18 -11.30 1.48
C ARG A 152 -3.71 -12.39 2.42
N ARG A 153 -3.37 -12.35 3.70
CA ARG A 153 -3.95 -13.27 4.71
C ARG A 153 -5.45 -13.05 4.88
N ALA A 154 -5.91 -11.80 4.87
CA ALA A 154 -7.33 -11.47 4.89
C ALA A 154 -8.08 -12.11 3.71
N TYR A 155 -7.54 -11.97 2.50
CA TYR A 155 -8.08 -12.63 1.30
C TYR A 155 -8.08 -14.16 1.41
N PHE A 156 -7.03 -14.77 1.97
CA PHE A 156 -6.99 -16.22 2.17
C PHE A 156 -8.12 -16.71 3.08
N TYR A 157 -8.30 -16.11 4.26
CA TYR A 157 -9.35 -16.52 5.18
C TYR A 157 -10.75 -16.18 4.66
N TYR A 158 -10.91 -15.06 3.94
CA TYR A 158 -12.19 -14.71 3.34
C TYR A 158 -12.59 -15.69 2.23
N ALA A 159 -11.65 -16.15 1.40
CA ALA A 159 -11.92 -17.16 0.37
C ALA A 159 -12.44 -18.47 0.97
N GLN A 160 -11.99 -18.85 2.17
CA GLN A 160 -12.55 -20.01 2.87
C GLN A 160 -14.03 -19.83 3.23
N LYS A 161 -14.43 -18.61 3.64
CA LYS A 161 -15.83 -18.27 3.87
C LYS A 161 -16.64 -18.34 2.56
N GLU A 162 -16.11 -17.79 1.47
CA GLU A 162 -16.75 -17.84 0.15
C GLU A 162 -16.92 -19.28 -0.37
N ASN A 163 -16.00 -20.18 -0.02
CA ASN A 163 -16.09 -21.61 -0.29
C ASN A 163 -17.07 -22.37 0.64
N GLY A 164 -17.94 -21.66 1.34
CA GLY A 164 -19.05 -22.23 2.12
C GLY A 164 -18.73 -22.56 3.58
N GLN A 165 -17.54 -22.20 4.08
CA GLN A 165 -17.23 -22.43 5.50
C GLN A 165 -17.83 -21.33 6.38
N SER A 166 -18.49 -21.72 7.48
CA SER A 166 -18.99 -20.76 8.44
C SER A 166 -17.84 -20.08 9.20
N ILE A 167 -18.00 -18.80 9.54
CA ILE A 167 -16.98 -18.06 10.32
C ILE A 167 -16.70 -18.73 11.69
N PRO A 168 -17.69 -19.25 12.44
CA PRO A 168 -17.44 -20.06 13.64
C PRO A 168 -16.55 -21.29 13.39
N ASP A 169 -16.75 -22.00 12.28
CA ASP A 169 -15.90 -23.15 11.93
C ASP A 169 -14.47 -22.72 11.59
N LEU A 170 -14.30 -21.57 10.94
CA LEU A 170 -12.98 -20.99 10.66
C LEU A 170 -12.26 -20.61 11.95
N ILE A 171 -12.93 -19.99 12.91
CA ILE A 171 -12.38 -19.67 14.24
C ILE A 171 -11.93 -20.95 14.96
N LYS A 172 -12.76 -22.01 14.91
CA LYS A 172 -12.44 -23.29 15.53
C LYS A 172 -11.26 -23.99 14.84
N ARG A 173 -11.18 -23.90 13.51
CA ARG A 173 -10.14 -24.54 12.67
C ARG A 173 -8.80 -23.86 12.82
N TYR A 174 -8.76 -22.53 12.75
CA TYR A 174 -7.53 -21.73 12.78
C TYR A 174 -7.32 -21.13 14.18
N LYS A 175 -7.10 -21.98 15.17
CA LYS A 175 -6.88 -21.55 16.56
C LYS A 175 -5.71 -20.58 16.65
N GLY A 176 -5.88 -19.50 17.43
CA GLY A 176 -4.86 -18.45 17.59
C GLY A 176 -4.84 -17.40 16.48
N VAL A 177 -5.70 -17.53 15.46
CA VAL A 177 -5.84 -16.55 14.38
C VAL A 177 -7.06 -15.65 14.64
N ASP A 178 -6.88 -14.33 14.51
CA ASP A 178 -7.98 -13.37 14.54
C ASP A 178 -8.79 -13.38 13.23
N ILE A 179 -9.58 -14.44 13.05
CA ILE A 179 -10.47 -14.59 11.89
C ILE A 179 -11.42 -13.38 11.75
N PRO A 180 -12.12 -12.90 12.81
CA PRO A 180 -12.97 -11.72 12.68
C PRO A 180 -12.21 -10.48 12.21
N GLY A 181 -10.98 -10.23 12.69
CA GLY A 181 -10.14 -9.15 12.20
C GLY A 181 -9.84 -9.26 10.70
N TYR A 182 -9.50 -10.46 10.22
CA TYR A 182 -9.27 -10.71 8.80
C TYR A 182 -10.53 -10.57 7.94
N ILE A 183 -11.71 -10.95 8.45
CA ILE A 183 -12.98 -10.69 7.77
C ILE A 183 -13.24 -9.18 7.64
N LYS A 184 -13.10 -8.40 8.73
CA LYS A 184 -13.23 -6.93 8.69
C LYS A 184 -12.28 -6.31 7.66
N MET A 185 -11.01 -6.73 7.69
CA MET A 185 -9.98 -6.21 6.79
C MET A 185 -10.32 -6.46 5.32
N HIS A 186 -10.76 -7.67 4.99
CA HIS A 186 -11.19 -7.97 3.63
C HIS A 186 -12.41 -7.13 3.23
N GLU A 187 -13.42 -7.04 4.08
CA GLU A 187 -14.65 -6.33 3.76
C GLU A 187 -14.45 -4.82 3.58
N MET A 188 -13.66 -4.18 4.45
CA MET A 188 -13.33 -2.77 4.30
C MET A 188 -12.44 -2.49 3.09
N HIS A 189 -11.57 -3.43 2.71
CA HIS A 189 -10.82 -3.36 1.47
C HIS A 189 -11.72 -3.54 0.23
N ASN A 190 -12.70 -4.44 0.28
CA ASN A 190 -13.68 -4.60 -0.80
C ASN A 190 -14.51 -3.33 -0.99
N VAL A 191 -14.91 -2.67 0.10
CA VAL A 191 -15.55 -1.35 0.06
C VAL A 191 -14.61 -0.33 -0.59
N ALA A 192 -13.33 -0.28 -0.20
CA ALA A 192 -12.36 0.63 -0.81
C ALA A 192 -12.21 0.44 -2.33
N LEU A 193 -12.23 -0.82 -2.81
CA LEU A 193 -12.22 -1.13 -4.24
C LEU A 193 -13.51 -0.70 -4.97
N SER A 194 -14.63 -0.58 -4.27
CA SER A 194 -15.92 -0.22 -4.86
C SER A 194 -16.15 1.29 -4.98
N LEU A 195 -15.29 2.10 -4.35
CA LEU A 195 -15.46 3.56 -4.30
C LEU A 195 -15.45 4.18 -5.69
N LYS A 196 -16.32 5.17 -5.89
CA LYS A 196 -16.48 5.87 -7.17
C LYS A 196 -15.60 7.11 -7.27
N ASN A 197 -15.38 7.81 -6.16
CA ASN A 197 -14.67 9.09 -6.15
C ASN A 197 -13.15 8.96 -5.90
N ILE A 198 -12.51 7.93 -6.47
CA ILE A 198 -11.05 7.75 -6.43
C ILE A 198 -10.46 7.72 -7.84
N SER A 199 -9.26 8.30 -8.02
CA SER A 199 -8.54 8.24 -9.30
C SER A 199 -8.06 6.82 -9.63
N ASP A 200 -7.75 6.53 -10.90
CA ASP A 200 -7.27 5.19 -11.25
C ASP A 200 -5.85 4.89 -10.74
N ASP A 201 -5.01 5.91 -10.51
CA ASP A 201 -3.71 5.70 -9.85
C ASP A 201 -3.92 5.22 -8.41
N ILE A 202 -4.80 5.90 -7.67
CA ILE A 202 -5.19 5.47 -6.32
C ILE A 202 -5.81 4.07 -6.37
N ARG A 203 -6.69 3.79 -7.32
CA ARG A 203 -7.29 2.46 -7.49
C ARG A 203 -6.23 1.38 -7.69
N LYS A 204 -5.24 1.60 -8.58
CA LYS A 204 -4.12 0.66 -8.79
C LYS A 204 -3.31 0.45 -7.51
N LYS A 205 -3.10 1.50 -6.71
CA LYS A 205 -2.41 1.40 -5.42
C LYS A 205 -3.20 0.57 -4.42
N VAL A 206 -4.52 0.78 -4.32
CA VAL A 206 -5.43 0.01 -3.46
C VAL A 206 -5.50 -1.45 -3.90
N GLU A 207 -5.65 -1.72 -5.19
CA GLU A 207 -5.67 -3.08 -5.76
C GLU A 207 -4.40 -3.89 -5.46
N ASN A 208 -3.25 -3.21 -5.29
CA ASN A 208 -2.00 -3.88 -4.99
C ASN A 208 -1.94 -4.39 -3.54
N LYS A 209 -2.46 -5.61 -3.34
CA LYS A 209 -2.51 -6.30 -2.03
C LYS A 209 -1.17 -6.43 -1.29
N SER A 210 -0.05 -6.25 -1.99
CA SER A 210 1.29 -6.32 -1.40
C SER A 210 1.86 -4.96 -0.97
N LYS A 211 1.36 -3.85 -1.53
CA LYS A 211 1.87 -2.50 -1.30
C LYS A 211 0.86 -1.59 -0.59
N PHE A 212 -0.43 -1.82 -0.75
CA PHE A 212 -1.44 -1.02 -0.08
C PHE A 212 -1.28 -1.07 1.45
N ASN A 213 -1.28 0.10 2.08
CA ASN A 213 -1.05 0.25 3.52
C ASN A 213 -2.33 -0.08 4.32
N ILE A 214 -2.73 -1.35 4.24
CA ILE A 214 -3.96 -1.84 4.85
C ILE A 214 -3.99 -1.65 6.37
N SER A 215 -2.84 -1.73 7.05
CA SER A 215 -2.77 -1.58 8.51
C SER A 215 -3.08 -0.16 8.97
N THR A 216 -2.83 0.84 8.12
CA THR A 216 -3.22 2.23 8.41
C THR A 216 -4.73 2.40 8.25
N LEU A 217 -5.32 1.82 7.20
CA LEU A 217 -6.77 1.80 7.01
C LEU A 217 -7.47 1.03 8.16
N GLU A 218 -6.87 -0.06 8.61
CA GLU A 218 -7.36 -0.85 9.74
C GLU A 218 -7.41 -0.08 11.05
N ARG A 219 -6.34 0.66 11.38
CA ARG A 219 -6.35 1.54 12.55
C ARG A 219 -7.44 2.61 12.46
N PHE A 220 -7.74 3.08 11.24
CA PHE A 220 -8.76 4.08 11.01
C PHE A 220 -10.17 3.52 11.24
N TYR A 221 -10.56 2.43 10.55
CA TYR A 221 -11.92 1.88 10.69
C TYR A 221 -12.17 1.16 12.02
N ASN A 222 -11.13 0.77 12.77
CA ASN A 222 -11.30 0.17 14.10
C ASN A 222 -11.57 1.20 15.20
N ASP A 223 -11.43 2.50 14.91
CA ASP A 223 -11.74 3.55 15.86
C ASP A 223 -13.26 3.73 16.02
N LYS A 224 -13.75 3.71 17.27
CA LYS A 224 -15.19 3.80 17.55
C LYS A 224 -15.83 5.10 17.07
N TYR A 225 -15.12 6.22 17.19
CA TYR A 225 -15.64 7.51 16.73
C TYR A 225 -15.71 7.55 15.21
N VAL A 226 -14.71 6.99 14.53
CA VAL A 226 -14.72 6.86 13.07
C VAL A 226 -15.89 5.97 12.61
N GLN A 227 -16.10 4.82 13.27
CA GLN A 227 -17.24 3.94 12.98
C GLN A 227 -18.57 4.67 13.12
N GLU A 228 -18.77 5.40 14.22
CA GLU A 228 -19.98 6.17 14.47
C GLU A 228 -20.15 7.30 13.44
N LYS A 229 -19.09 8.06 13.14
CA LYS A 229 -19.12 9.18 12.20
C LYS A 229 -19.44 8.70 10.79
N LEU A 230 -18.81 7.63 10.32
CA LEU A 230 -19.05 7.02 9.00
C LEU A 230 -20.31 6.13 8.95
N GLY A 231 -20.86 5.74 10.09
CA GLY A 231 -21.99 4.80 10.15
C GLY A 231 -21.63 3.35 9.82
N ILE A 232 -20.40 2.90 10.10
CA ILE A 232 -19.94 1.52 9.87
C ILE A 232 -20.31 0.66 11.08
N ASP A 233 -21.04 -0.43 10.85
CA ASP A 233 -21.36 -1.40 11.91
C ASP A 233 -20.62 -2.71 11.67
N PHE A 234 -19.81 -3.15 12.64
CA PHE A 234 -19.19 -4.47 12.59
C PHE A 234 -19.92 -5.45 13.52
N ASN A 235 -20.14 -6.68 13.03
CA ASN A 235 -20.50 -7.80 13.86
C ASN A 235 -19.32 -8.16 14.77
N LYS A 236 -19.53 -8.13 16.09
CA LYS A 236 -18.49 -8.38 17.09
C LYS A 236 -17.90 -9.79 17.03
N TYR A 237 -18.67 -10.76 16.57
CA TYR A 237 -18.29 -12.17 16.52
C TYR A 237 -17.74 -12.58 15.15
N THR A 238 -18.36 -12.10 14.06
CA THR A 238 -17.98 -12.53 12.70
C THR A 238 -17.04 -11.57 12.01
N GLY A 239 -16.99 -10.30 12.44
CA GLY A 239 -16.24 -9.24 11.76
C GLY A 239 -16.91 -8.70 10.49
N GLU A 240 -18.07 -9.21 10.12
CA GLU A 240 -18.82 -8.71 8.96
C GLU A 240 -19.33 -7.28 9.18
N ALA A 241 -19.35 -6.48 8.12
CA ALA A 241 -19.60 -5.05 8.17
C ALA A 241 -20.87 -4.66 7.40
N LYS A 242 -21.65 -3.74 7.97
CA LYS A 242 -22.74 -3.02 7.30
C LYS A 242 -22.31 -1.58 7.09
N ILE A 243 -22.45 -1.11 5.85
CA ILE A 243 -21.91 0.18 5.39
C ILE A 243 -23.03 0.99 4.74
N PRO A 244 -23.12 2.31 4.98
CA PRO A 244 -24.07 3.17 4.28
C PRO A 244 -23.87 3.14 2.76
N LYS A 245 -24.97 3.24 2.02
CA LYS A 245 -24.96 3.27 0.54
C LYS A 245 -24.97 4.69 -0.05
N SER A 246 -24.92 5.71 0.82
CA SER A 246 -25.05 7.12 0.45
C SER A 246 -23.85 7.59 -0.38
N SER A 247 -24.10 8.60 -1.23
CA SER A 247 -23.04 9.34 -1.93
C SER A 247 -22.05 9.97 -0.96
N ASP A 248 -22.52 10.40 0.20
CA ASP A 248 -21.73 11.11 1.22
C ASP A 248 -20.67 10.18 1.80
N PHE A 249 -21.06 8.92 2.10
CA PHE A 249 -20.09 7.90 2.51
C PHE A 249 -19.04 7.65 1.43
N ASP A 250 -19.45 7.54 0.16
CA ASP A 250 -18.51 7.32 -0.94
C ASP A 250 -17.51 8.47 -1.07
N LYS A 251 -17.96 9.73 -1.03
CA LYS A 251 -17.07 10.91 -1.06
C LYS A 251 -16.06 10.91 0.08
N VAL A 252 -16.55 10.85 1.33
CA VAL A 252 -15.70 10.90 2.53
C VAL A 252 -14.73 9.72 2.56
N TYR A 253 -15.20 8.49 2.34
CA TYR A 253 -14.33 7.31 2.39
C TYR A 253 -13.35 7.26 1.22
N SER A 254 -13.72 7.80 0.04
CA SER A 254 -12.80 8.01 -1.09
C SER A 254 -11.66 8.94 -0.74
N ARG A 255 -11.94 10.05 -0.06
CA ARG A 255 -10.89 10.95 0.40
C ARG A 255 -9.93 10.24 1.36
N VAL A 256 -10.48 9.53 2.35
CA VAL A 256 -9.68 8.76 3.32
C VAL A 256 -8.78 7.73 2.64
N VAL A 257 -9.34 6.92 1.74
CA VAL A 257 -8.60 5.87 1.03
C VAL A 257 -7.51 6.48 0.14
N SER A 258 -7.80 7.60 -0.52
CA SER A 258 -6.84 8.33 -1.37
C SER A 258 -5.67 8.88 -0.55
N ASP A 259 -5.94 9.53 0.58
CA ASP A 259 -4.90 10.08 1.43
C ASP A 259 -3.98 8.98 2.03
N ILE A 260 -4.55 7.82 2.38
CA ILE A 260 -3.76 6.67 2.84
C ILE A 260 -2.92 6.08 1.70
N ALA A 261 -3.50 5.92 0.50
CA ALA A 261 -2.81 5.38 -0.66
C ALA A 261 -1.68 6.30 -1.16
N SER A 262 -1.86 7.62 -1.06
CA SER A 262 -0.86 8.64 -1.40
C SER A 262 0.18 8.87 -0.31
N GLY A 263 0.01 8.30 0.88
CA GLY A 263 0.92 8.51 2.00
C GLY A 263 0.80 9.89 2.66
N ILE A 264 -0.32 10.60 2.42
CA ILE A 264 -0.67 11.86 3.10
C ILE A 264 -1.14 11.53 4.52
N ALA A 265 -2.13 10.65 4.64
CA ALA A 265 -2.63 10.16 5.92
C ALA A 265 -1.82 8.92 6.35
N THR A 266 -0.68 9.13 7.01
CA THR A 266 0.17 8.04 7.50
C THR A 266 0.08 7.83 9.00
N SER A 267 0.46 6.60 9.40
CA SER A 267 0.61 6.16 10.78
C SER A 267 1.56 7.00 11.64
N ARG A 268 2.38 7.89 11.05
CA ARG A 268 3.43 8.63 11.77
C ARG A 268 3.04 10.05 12.18
N LYS A 269 1.91 10.61 11.71
CA LYS A 269 1.46 11.97 12.10
C LYS A 269 -0.05 12.11 12.31
N GLU A 270 -0.90 11.59 11.42
CA GLU A 270 -2.35 11.90 11.43
C GLU A 270 -3.27 10.78 11.97
N LEU A 271 -2.88 9.50 11.90
CA LEU A 271 -3.78 8.38 12.22
C LEU A 271 -3.33 7.50 13.39
N MET A 272 -2.23 7.86 14.07
CA MET A 272 -1.64 7.05 15.13
C MET A 272 -2.49 7.05 16.42
N LYS A 273 -2.87 8.23 16.88
CA LYS A 273 -3.62 8.44 18.13
C LYS A 273 -5.09 8.65 17.82
N GLU A 274 -5.94 8.25 18.75
CA GLU A 274 -7.40 8.44 18.66
C GLU A 274 -7.77 9.91 18.39
N VAL A 275 -7.16 10.84 19.13
CA VAL A 275 -7.40 12.28 18.97
C VAL A 275 -7.11 12.75 17.54
N HIS A 276 -6.05 12.24 16.91
CA HIS A 276 -5.69 12.65 15.55
C HIS A 276 -6.67 12.06 14.51
N ARG A 277 -7.12 10.80 14.70
CA ARG A 277 -8.15 10.20 13.84
C ARG A 277 -9.46 10.97 13.90
N LYS A 278 -9.89 11.40 15.09
CA LYS A 278 -11.08 12.25 15.28
C LYS A 278 -10.94 13.58 14.55
N LYS A 279 -9.81 14.27 14.75
CA LYS A 279 -9.51 15.54 14.08
C LYS A 279 -9.55 15.38 12.56
N TYR A 280 -8.88 14.35 12.05
CA TYR A 280 -8.78 14.06 10.62
C TYR A 280 -10.13 13.74 9.99
N ILE A 281 -10.94 12.84 10.56
CA ILE A 281 -12.24 12.53 9.95
C ILE A 281 -13.18 13.73 9.98
N ASN A 282 -13.10 14.57 11.02
CA ASN A 282 -13.89 15.79 11.08
C ASN A 282 -13.46 16.82 10.04
N SER A 283 -12.14 16.96 9.75
CA SER A 283 -11.68 17.83 8.67
C SER A 283 -12.12 17.32 7.30
N VAL A 284 -12.04 16.01 7.05
CA VAL A 284 -12.51 15.42 5.79
C VAL A 284 -14.01 15.64 5.60
N VAL A 285 -14.83 15.46 6.65
CA VAL A 285 -16.28 15.74 6.57
C VAL A 285 -16.54 17.23 6.35
N GLN A 286 -15.78 18.11 6.98
CA GLN A 286 -15.89 19.54 6.77
C GLN A 286 -15.56 19.94 5.32
N GLU A 287 -14.53 19.36 4.72
CA GLU A 287 -14.08 19.66 3.37
C GLU A 287 -14.98 19.05 2.29
N GLU A 288 -15.36 17.78 2.43
CA GLU A 288 -16.09 17.03 1.40
C GLU A 288 -17.62 17.26 1.45
N LEU A 289 -18.16 17.62 2.63
CA LEU A 289 -19.60 17.78 2.88
C LEU A 289 -19.97 19.13 3.49
N GLU A 290 -19.04 20.10 3.51
CA GLU A 290 -19.26 21.44 4.07
C GLU A 290 -19.73 21.43 5.54
N GLY A 291 -19.37 20.37 6.28
CA GLY A 291 -19.75 20.18 7.68
C GLY A 291 -21.10 19.48 7.90
N GLN A 292 -21.81 19.11 6.82
CA GLN A 292 -23.03 18.30 6.93
C GLN A 292 -22.70 16.88 7.39
N ASP A 293 -23.57 16.30 8.23
CA ASP A 293 -23.40 14.93 8.69
C ASP A 293 -23.66 13.93 7.56
N ILE A 294 -22.88 12.85 7.56
CA ILE A 294 -22.99 11.76 6.59
C ILE A 294 -24.38 11.11 6.71
N ASN A 295 -25.09 10.94 5.60
CA ASN A 295 -26.31 10.15 5.60
C ASN A 295 -26.00 8.66 5.86
N LYS A 296 -26.38 8.17 7.05
CA LYS A 296 -26.13 6.79 7.53
C LYS A 296 -27.26 5.81 7.20
N THR A 297 -28.32 6.25 6.53
CA THR A 297 -29.49 5.41 6.25
C THR A 297 -29.22 4.40 5.12
N GLY A 298 -29.99 3.30 5.11
CA GLY A 298 -29.94 2.31 4.04
C GLY A 298 -28.62 1.54 3.95
N LYS A 299 -28.09 1.06 5.07
CA LYS A 299 -26.85 0.26 5.09
C LYS A 299 -27.01 -1.08 4.37
N LYS A 300 -25.96 -1.53 3.68
CA LYS A 300 -25.89 -2.85 3.04
C LYS A 300 -24.64 -3.60 3.50
N SER A 301 -24.60 -4.91 3.28
CA SER A 301 -23.43 -5.73 3.59
C SER A 301 -22.20 -5.24 2.81
N ALA A 302 -21.05 -5.12 3.45
CA ALA A 302 -19.78 -4.77 2.79
C ALA A 302 -19.40 -5.78 1.69
N SER A 303 -19.78 -7.06 1.84
CA SER A 303 -19.58 -8.09 0.82
C SER A 303 -20.39 -7.85 -0.47
N SER A 304 -21.46 -7.05 -0.40
CA SER A 304 -22.30 -6.72 -1.57
C SER A 304 -21.74 -5.59 -2.43
N PHE A 305 -20.71 -4.89 -1.96
CA PHE A 305 -20.02 -3.88 -2.75
C PHE A 305 -19.21 -4.59 -3.83
N LYS A 306 -19.34 -4.12 -5.08
CA LYS A 306 -18.59 -4.67 -6.21
C LYS A 306 -17.45 -3.72 -6.53
N PRO A 307 -16.21 -4.22 -6.75
CA PRO A 307 -15.11 -3.40 -7.22
C PRO A 307 -15.55 -2.57 -8.43
N SER A 308 -15.35 -1.25 -8.37
CA SER A 308 -15.57 -0.41 -9.53
C SER A 308 -14.47 -0.72 -10.54
N LYS A 309 -14.86 -0.89 -11.81
CA LYS A 309 -13.88 -1.13 -12.87
C LYS A 309 -12.95 0.08 -12.94
N LEU A 310 -11.65 -0.17 -13.15
CA LEU A 310 -10.74 0.87 -13.63
C LEU A 310 -11.42 1.57 -14.80
N HIS A 311 -11.51 2.90 -14.77
CA HIS A 311 -11.93 3.61 -15.95
C HIS A 311 -10.79 3.43 -16.96
N SER A 312 -10.91 2.41 -17.82
CA SER A 312 -9.92 2.12 -18.87
C SER A 312 -9.76 3.27 -19.88
N ASN A 313 -10.57 4.32 -19.72
CA ASN A 313 -10.51 5.59 -20.44
C ASN A 313 -10.37 6.75 -19.44
N ILE A 314 -9.24 6.84 -18.71
CA ILE A 314 -8.82 8.21 -18.34
C ILE A 314 -8.57 8.92 -19.66
N PRO A 315 -9.26 10.04 -19.91
CA PRO A 315 -8.93 10.87 -21.06
C PRO A 315 -7.45 11.22 -20.97
N LYS A 316 -6.66 10.74 -21.93
CA LYS A 316 -5.22 10.99 -21.94
C LYS A 316 -4.90 12.46 -22.11
N TRP A 317 -5.84 13.23 -22.64
CA TRP A 317 -5.78 14.68 -22.78
C TRP A 317 -6.00 15.39 -21.45
N LEU A 318 -5.32 16.53 -21.24
CA LEU A 318 -5.46 17.33 -20.03
C LEU A 318 -6.78 18.09 -20.02
N ILE A 319 -7.13 18.72 -21.14
CA ILE A 319 -8.30 19.60 -21.28
C ILE A 319 -9.39 18.90 -22.09
N ALA A 320 -10.63 18.95 -21.62
CA ALA A 320 -11.77 18.36 -22.34
C ALA A 320 -12.01 19.05 -23.69
N LYS A 321 -12.37 18.25 -24.70
CA LYS A 321 -12.71 18.71 -26.07
C LYS A 321 -13.90 19.68 -26.12
N SER A 322 -14.75 19.67 -25.10
CA SER A 322 -15.90 20.57 -24.96
C SER A 322 -15.53 22.02 -24.60
N ILE A 323 -14.28 22.28 -24.21
CA ILE A 323 -13.81 23.64 -23.96
C ILE A 323 -13.34 24.23 -25.28
N GLU A 324 -14.08 25.21 -25.78
CA GLU A 324 -13.78 25.90 -27.04
C GLU A 324 -13.09 27.23 -26.76
N ASN A 325 -12.11 27.58 -27.60
CA ASN A 325 -11.45 28.87 -27.52
C ASN A 325 -12.40 29.97 -28.01
N THR A 326 -12.80 30.88 -27.12
CA THR A 326 -13.63 32.04 -27.49
C THR A 326 -12.80 33.31 -27.72
N LEU A 327 -11.53 33.37 -27.31
CA LEU A 327 -10.69 34.59 -27.30
C LEU A 327 -10.23 35.07 -28.70
N GLU A 328 -10.74 34.48 -29.79
CA GLU A 328 -10.41 34.79 -31.21
C GLU A 328 -8.90 34.92 -31.52
N ALA A 329 -8.04 34.33 -30.70
CA ALA A 329 -6.60 34.35 -30.87
C ALA A 329 -6.09 32.98 -31.35
N PRO A 330 -5.49 32.87 -32.54
CA PRO A 330 -4.97 31.60 -33.07
C PRO A 330 -3.96 30.91 -32.14
N GLY A 331 -3.12 31.70 -31.45
CA GLY A 331 -2.15 31.18 -30.49
C GLY A 331 -2.82 30.47 -29.30
N VAL A 332 -3.88 31.06 -28.74
CA VAL A 332 -4.67 30.44 -27.66
C VAL A 332 -5.31 29.14 -28.16
N GLY A 333 -5.92 29.17 -29.35
CA GLY A 333 -6.59 28.01 -29.93
C GLY A 333 -5.66 26.83 -30.22
N ARG A 334 -4.44 27.09 -30.73
CA ARG A 334 -3.45 26.03 -30.99
C ARG A 334 -2.95 25.37 -29.72
N VAL A 335 -2.58 26.15 -28.69
CA VAL A 335 -2.12 25.58 -27.41
C VAL A 335 -3.25 24.83 -26.70
N LEU A 336 -4.49 25.34 -26.75
CA LEU A 336 -5.67 24.62 -26.27
C LEU A 336 -5.82 23.26 -26.97
N TRP A 337 -5.73 23.24 -28.30
CA TRP A 337 -5.79 21.99 -29.06
C TRP A 337 -4.68 21.02 -28.65
N GLU A 338 -3.45 21.46 -28.43
CA GLU A 338 -2.36 20.60 -27.95
C GLU A 338 -2.68 20.02 -26.56
N LEU A 339 -3.16 20.83 -25.62
CA LEU A 339 -3.59 20.39 -24.29
C LEU A 339 -4.78 19.44 -24.33
N GLN A 340 -5.62 19.53 -25.36
CA GLN A 340 -6.72 18.61 -25.64
C GLN A 340 -6.29 17.31 -26.35
N ASN A 341 -5.00 17.14 -26.71
CA ASN A 341 -4.51 15.95 -27.41
C ASN A 341 -3.27 15.32 -26.78
N ILE A 342 -2.50 16.05 -25.96
CA ILE A 342 -1.29 15.55 -25.33
C ILE A 342 -1.62 14.50 -24.27
N ASP A 343 -0.90 13.36 -24.28
CA ASP A 343 -0.98 12.36 -23.22
C ASP A 343 -0.23 12.87 -21.98
N TYR A 344 -0.96 13.53 -21.05
CA TYR A 344 -0.35 14.19 -19.89
C TYR A 344 0.31 13.22 -18.90
N ILE A 345 -0.04 11.93 -18.98
CA ILE A 345 0.57 10.87 -18.17
C ILE A 345 1.92 10.48 -18.76
N LYS A 346 2.02 10.41 -20.10
CA LYS A 346 3.28 10.09 -20.79
C LYS A 346 4.23 11.27 -20.89
N PHE A 347 3.72 12.49 -21.03
CA PHE A 347 4.51 13.69 -21.28
C PHE A 347 4.24 14.81 -20.26
N PRO A 348 4.35 14.55 -18.95
CA PRO A 348 3.90 15.48 -17.91
C PRO A 348 4.69 16.80 -17.91
N ASN A 349 6.00 16.80 -18.20
CA ASN A 349 6.80 18.03 -18.31
C ASN A 349 6.31 18.93 -19.46
N ALA A 350 6.18 18.36 -20.66
CA ALA A 350 5.68 19.09 -21.82
C ALA A 350 4.26 19.61 -21.59
N THR A 351 3.40 18.84 -20.93
CA THR A 351 2.06 19.30 -20.57
C THR A 351 2.07 20.45 -19.56
N ALA A 352 2.97 20.43 -18.56
CA ALA A 352 3.11 21.52 -17.61
C ALA A 352 3.53 22.83 -18.30
N ASP A 353 4.49 22.76 -19.23
CA ASP A 353 4.93 23.90 -20.05
C ASP A 353 3.81 24.49 -20.90
N LEU A 354 3.05 23.61 -21.56
CA LEU A 354 1.91 24.01 -22.37
C LEU A 354 0.81 24.64 -21.52
N LEU A 355 0.51 24.09 -20.33
CA LEU A 355 -0.50 24.62 -19.41
C LEU A 355 -0.11 26.03 -18.91
N ARG A 356 1.15 26.24 -18.56
CA ARG A 356 1.68 27.55 -18.15
C ARG A 356 1.54 28.57 -19.29
N THR A 357 1.97 28.18 -20.49
CA THR A 357 1.90 29.02 -21.69
C THR A 357 0.45 29.37 -21.99
N PHE A 358 -0.44 28.39 -22.00
CA PHE A 358 -1.87 28.56 -22.25
C PHE A 358 -2.51 29.56 -21.29
N LEU A 359 -2.24 29.43 -19.98
CA LEU A 359 -2.77 30.35 -18.98
C LEU A 359 -2.28 31.79 -19.22
N GLU A 360 -0.97 31.96 -19.45
CA GLU A 360 -0.38 33.28 -19.66
C GLU A 360 -0.96 33.99 -20.90
N ILE A 361 -0.97 33.30 -22.06
CA ILE A 361 -1.43 33.91 -23.31
C ILE A 361 -2.94 34.14 -23.32
N SER A 362 -3.73 33.27 -22.67
CA SER A 362 -5.18 33.46 -22.54
C SER A 362 -5.50 34.68 -21.69
N LEU A 363 -4.83 34.84 -20.54
CA LEU A 363 -5.02 36.02 -19.69
C LEU A 363 -4.53 37.30 -20.37
N LYS A 364 -3.39 37.27 -21.08
CA LYS A 364 -2.92 38.42 -21.86
C LYS A 364 -3.95 38.87 -22.89
N LYS A 365 -4.46 37.94 -23.70
CA LYS A 365 -5.45 38.27 -24.73
C LYS A 365 -6.72 38.83 -24.10
N TYR A 366 -7.27 38.16 -23.08
CA TYR A 366 -8.46 38.65 -22.38
C TYR A 366 -8.26 40.06 -21.78
N LEU A 367 -7.14 40.30 -21.09
CA LEU A 367 -6.83 41.60 -20.49
C LEU A 367 -6.62 42.69 -21.55
N GLN A 368 -6.05 42.35 -22.71
CA GLN A 368 -5.91 43.29 -23.82
C GLN A 368 -7.27 43.77 -24.34
N GLU A 369 -8.22 42.85 -24.48
CA GLU A 369 -9.57 43.13 -25.00
C GLU A 369 -10.37 44.05 -24.07
N ILE A 370 -10.28 43.82 -22.75
CA ILE A 370 -10.92 44.70 -21.77
C ILE A 370 -10.09 45.97 -21.46
N ARG A 371 -9.06 46.27 -22.26
CA ARG A 371 -8.12 47.41 -22.09
C ARG A 371 -7.46 47.45 -20.70
N GLY A 372 -7.28 46.29 -20.09
CA GLY A 372 -6.73 46.09 -18.75
C GLY A 372 -5.33 45.48 -18.73
N LEU A 373 -4.66 45.31 -19.88
CA LEU A 373 -3.33 44.70 -19.96
C LEU A 373 -2.28 45.55 -19.20
N PRO A 374 -1.48 44.98 -18.29
CA PRO A 374 -0.46 45.73 -17.56
C PRO A 374 0.73 46.09 -18.47
N ALA A 375 1.44 47.17 -18.13
CA ALA A 375 2.69 47.53 -18.80
C ALA A 375 3.83 46.57 -18.43
N PRO A 376 4.80 46.32 -19.33
CA PRO A 376 5.98 45.54 -19.01
C PRO A 376 6.86 46.27 -17.99
N SER A 377 7.62 45.50 -17.19
CA SER A 377 8.50 46.04 -16.14
C SER A 377 9.70 46.83 -16.66
N ARG A 378 10.05 46.66 -17.94
CA ARG A 378 11.09 47.40 -18.65
C ARG A 378 10.55 47.82 -20.02
N GLN A 379 10.97 48.98 -20.51
CA GLN A 379 10.59 49.46 -21.83
C GLN A 379 11.05 48.44 -22.90
N GLY A 380 10.12 48.02 -23.77
CA GLY A 380 10.35 46.95 -24.76
C GLY A 380 10.39 45.52 -24.20
N GLY A 381 10.13 45.33 -22.90
CA GLY A 381 10.12 44.02 -22.26
C GLY A 381 8.82 43.22 -22.44
N TYR A 382 8.85 41.95 -22.06
CA TYR A 382 7.67 41.07 -22.07
C TYR A 382 6.87 41.19 -20.76
N ILE A 383 5.55 40.99 -20.87
CA ILE A 383 4.66 40.81 -19.74
C ILE A 383 4.67 39.32 -19.39
N TYR A 384 4.81 38.94 -18.12
CA TYR A 384 4.85 37.54 -17.69
C TYR A 384 3.60 37.14 -16.89
N LEU A 385 3.38 35.85 -16.70
CA LEU A 385 2.24 35.24 -16.03
C LEU A 385 1.92 35.91 -14.68
N GLY A 386 2.95 36.22 -13.89
CA GLY A 386 2.78 36.89 -12.60
C GLY A 386 2.09 38.26 -12.71
N ALA A 387 2.44 39.06 -13.72
CA ALA A 387 1.87 40.39 -13.92
C ALA A 387 0.39 40.31 -14.35
N VAL A 388 0.06 39.38 -15.26
CA VAL A 388 -1.34 39.20 -15.70
C VAL A 388 -2.22 38.57 -14.62
N LEU A 389 -1.70 37.65 -13.80
CA LEU A 389 -2.43 37.11 -12.64
C LEU A 389 -2.73 38.21 -11.61
N ALA A 390 -1.73 39.03 -11.24
CA ALA A 390 -1.91 40.12 -10.30
C ALA A 390 -2.96 41.13 -10.81
N LYS A 391 -2.90 41.48 -12.10
CA LYS A 391 -3.88 42.40 -12.71
C LYS A 391 -5.29 41.79 -12.75
N MET A 392 -5.42 40.53 -13.14
CA MET A 392 -6.70 39.82 -13.16
C MET A 392 -7.30 39.73 -11.74
N LYS A 393 -6.48 39.44 -10.73
CA LYS A 393 -6.88 39.43 -9.32
C LYS A 393 -7.43 40.77 -8.86
N ALA A 394 -6.78 41.87 -9.23
CA ALA A 394 -7.24 43.22 -8.91
C ALA A 394 -8.61 43.52 -9.56
N ILE A 395 -8.80 43.12 -10.82
CA ILE A 395 -10.09 43.29 -11.53
C ILE A 395 -11.18 42.47 -10.85
N LEU A 396 -10.94 41.20 -10.55
CA LEU A 396 -11.91 40.32 -9.89
C LEU A 396 -12.28 40.80 -8.48
N ASN A 397 -11.33 41.38 -7.74
CA ASN A 397 -11.60 42.06 -6.48
C ASN A 397 -12.51 43.28 -6.66
N SER A 398 -12.31 44.08 -7.71
CA SER A 398 -13.13 45.28 -7.95
C SER A 398 -14.59 44.97 -8.29
N ILE A 399 -14.86 43.76 -8.79
CA ILE A 399 -16.22 43.26 -9.06
C ILE A 399 -16.72 42.26 -8.00
N SER A 400 -16.05 42.22 -6.83
CA SER A 400 -16.41 41.35 -5.69
C SER A 400 -16.51 39.85 -6.00
N ASN A 401 -15.77 39.36 -6.99
CA ASN A 401 -15.73 37.93 -7.33
C ASN A 401 -14.70 37.19 -6.46
N HIS A 402 -15.03 37.05 -5.17
CA HIS A 402 -14.14 36.46 -4.18
C HIS A 402 -13.75 34.99 -4.48
N GLY A 403 -14.62 34.23 -5.15
CA GLY A 403 -14.35 32.86 -5.56
C GLY A 403 -13.17 32.77 -6.54
N LEU A 404 -13.18 33.56 -7.61
CA LEU A 404 -12.07 33.57 -8.58
C LEU A 404 -10.80 34.24 -8.02
N VAL A 405 -10.92 35.15 -7.06
CA VAL A 405 -9.76 35.71 -6.34
C VAL A 405 -9.04 34.63 -5.52
N GLN A 406 -9.80 33.73 -4.87
CA GLN A 406 -9.23 32.58 -4.18
C GLN A 406 -8.55 31.63 -5.16
N VAL A 407 -9.18 31.36 -6.32
CA VAL A 407 -8.58 30.56 -7.39
C VAL A 407 -7.23 31.13 -7.83
N ILE A 408 -7.14 32.44 -8.12
CA ILE A 408 -5.86 33.07 -8.48
C ILE A 408 -4.84 32.97 -7.33
N SER A 409 -5.28 33.14 -6.09
CA SER A 409 -4.38 33.02 -4.93
C SER A 409 -3.80 31.62 -4.79
N GLU A 410 -4.58 30.58 -5.07
CA GLU A 410 -4.09 29.19 -5.09
C GLU A 410 -3.17 28.93 -6.28
N ILE A 411 -3.47 29.47 -7.47
CA ILE A 411 -2.56 29.43 -8.63
C ILE A 411 -1.23 30.12 -8.29
N GLU A 412 -1.24 31.27 -7.62
CA GLU A 412 -0.03 32.00 -7.21
C GLU A 412 0.77 31.21 -6.16
N LYS A 413 0.11 30.60 -5.17
CA LYS A 413 0.77 29.73 -4.18
C LYS A 413 1.40 28.51 -4.82
N ASN A 414 0.71 27.90 -5.80
CA ASN A 414 1.18 26.71 -6.51
C ASN A 414 2.01 27.04 -7.76
N LYS A 415 2.26 28.33 -8.04
CA LYS A 415 3.04 28.80 -9.20
C LYS A 415 4.45 28.22 -9.20
N TRP A 416 4.99 27.89 -8.03
CA TRP A 416 6.25 27.16 -7.92
C TRP A 416 6.24 25.88 -8.76
N TYR A 417 5.11 25.19 -8.95
CA TYR A 417 5.08 23.97 -9.74
C TYR A 417 5.34 24.25 -11.22
N LEU A 418 4.64 25.24 -11.81
CA LEU A 418 4.82 25.62 -13.22
C LEU A 418 6.13 26.38 -13.49
N ASP A 419 6.67 27.10 -12.49
CA ASP A 419 7.93 27.83 -12.62
C ASP A 419 9.15 26.95 -12.30
N SER A 420 9.10 26.08 -11.28
CA SER A 420 10.29 25.33 -10.81
C SER A 420 10.70 24.21 -11.74
N ILE A 421 9.76 23.56 -12.45
CA ILE A 421 10.09 22.51 -13.45
C ILE A 421 11.05 23.07 -14.51
N ASN A 422 10.93 24.36 -14.85
CA ASN A 422 11.69 24.98 -15.94
C ASN A 422 13.00 25.61 -15.49
N HIS A 423 13.22 25.71 -14.18
CA HIS A 423 14.35 26.43 -13.60
C HIS A 423 15.20 25.58 -12.65
N ASN A 424 14.70 24.41 -12.22
CA ASN A 424 15.43 23.50 -11.33
C ASN A 424 15.59 22.11 -11.99
N PRO A 425 16.82 21.67 -12.31
CA PRO A 425 17.06 20.38 -12.99
C PRO A 425 16.66 19.15 -12.17
N ASP A 426 16.49 19.30 -10.86
CA ASP A 426 16.09 18.21 -9.95
C ASP A 426 14.56 18.13 -9.75
N VAL A 427 13.79 19.05 -10.35
CA VAL A 427 12.34 19.10 -10.25
C VAL A 427 11.72 18.69 -11.59
N PHE A 428 10.81 17.71 -11.55
CA PHE A 428 10.08 17.24 -12.74
C PHE A 428 8.57 17.12 -12.46
N ALA A 429 7.77 17.28 -13.51
CA ALA A 429 6.33 17.12 -13.47
C ALA A 429 5.91 15.64 -13.45
N VAL A 430 4.78 15.37 -12.83
CA VAL A 430 4.11 14.06 -12.83
C VAL A 430 2.64 14.25 -13.20
N GLY A 431 2.05 13.29 -13.90
CA GLY A 431 0.72 13.43 -14.52
C GLY A 431 -0.35 13.95 -13.56
N ASP A 432 -0.47 13.37 -12.37
CA ASP A 432 -1.48 13.78 -11.38
C ASP A 432 -1.35 15.25 -10.97
N ARG A 433 -0.12 15.74 -10.74
CA ARG A 433 0.11 17.15 -10.38
C ARG A 433 -0.20 18.11 -11.53
N VAL A 434 0.03 17.69 -12.77
CA VAL A 434 -0.36 18.49 -13.95
C VAL A 434 -1.90 18.56 -14.06
N LYS A 435 -2.58 17.44 -13.75
CA LYS A 435 -4.05 17.41 -13.72
C LYS A 435 -4.61 18.30 -12.62
N ASP A 436 -4.06 18.24 -11.41
CA ASP A 436 -4.43 19.11 -10.29
C ASP A 436 -4.23 20.60 -10.64
N ALA A 437 -3.12 20.93 -11.29
CA ALA A 437 -2.85 22.29 -11.75
C ALA A 437 -3.89 22.77 -12.78
N TRP A 438 -4.30 21.91 -13.72
CA TRP A 438 -5.39 22.24 -14.64
C TRP A 438 -6.72 22.43 -13.92
N ASP A 439 -7.06 21.58 -12.96
CA ASP A 439 -8.33 21.67 -12.22
C ASP A 439 -8.42 22.97 -11.41
N GLN A 440 -7.28 23.47 -10.90
CA GLN A 440 -7.19 24.78 -10.27
C GLN A 440 -7.36 25.93 -11.28
N VAL A 441 -6.79 25.79 -12.48
CA VAL A 441 -6.82 26.83 -13.53
C VAL A 441 -8.17 26.91 -14.26
N GLN A 442 -8.87 25.78 -14.39
CA GLN A 442 -10.07 25.64 -15.21
C GLN A 442 -11.18 26.66 -14.89
N PRO A 443 -11.53 26.96 -13.62
CA PRO A 443 -12.58 27.94 -13.32
C PRO A 443 -12.28 29.34 -13.86
N LEU A 444 -11.02 29.78 -13.77
CA LEU A 444 -10.58 31.06 -14.29
C LEU A 444 -10.64 31.10 -15.82
N VAL A 445 -10.21 30.03 -16.49
CA VAL A 445 -10.28 29.91 -17.96
C VAL A 445 -11.72 29.94 -18.46
N LYS A 446 -12.63 29.22 -17.81
CA LYS A 446 -14.06 29.25 -18.14
C LYS A 446 -14.62 30.66 -18.03
N TYR A 447 -14.34 31.34 -16.92
CA TYR A 447 -14.79 32.71 -16.71
C TYR A 447 -14.34 33.66 -17.83
N ILE A 448 -13.04 33.67 -18.18
CA ILE A 448 -12.54 34.58 -19.22
C ILE A 448 -13.09 34.24 -20.60
N PHE A 449 -13.36 32.96 -20.89
CA PHE A 449 -13.93 32.55 -22.17
C PHE A 449 -15.42 32.95 -22.28
N GLU A 450 -16.18 32.75 -21.21
CA GLU A 450 -17.60 33.12 -21.13
C GLU A 450 -17.80 34.63 -21.15
N ASP A 451 -17.07 35.37 -20.32
CA ASP A 451 -17.16 36.83 -20.25
C ASP A 451 -16.77 37.49 -21.59
N TYR A 452 -15.69 37.01 -22.24
CA TYR A 452 -15.31 37.49 -23.56
C TYR A 452 -16.39 37.24 -24.62
N LYS A 453 -16.97 36.03 -24.63
CA LYS A 453 -18.05 35.67 -25.55
C LYS A 453 -19.27 36.58 -25.37
N VAL A 454 -19.66 36.87 -24.13
CA VAL A 454 -20.78 37.77 -23.83
C VAL A 454 -20.50 39.19 -24.32
N ARG A 455 -19.29 39.72 -24.09
CA ARG A 455 -18.90 41.07 -24.54
C ARG A 455 -18.92 41.20 -26.06
N ASN A 456 -18.45 40.19 -26.79
CA ASN A 456 -18.45 40.22 -28.26
C ASN A 456 -19.84 40.02 -28.88
N GLN A 457 -20.81 39.46 -28.14
CA GLN A 457 -22.20 39.34 -28.60
C GLN A 457 -23.04 40.59 -28.32
N THR A 458 -22.56 41.49 -27.46
CA THR A 458 -23.24 42.72 -27.04
C THR A 458 -22.59 44.00 -27.57
N ALA A 459 -21.42 43.89 -28.20
CA ALA A 459 -20.75 44.94 -28.97
C ALA A 459 -21.13 44.81 -30.45
#